data_AF-A0A3N6H8L4-F1
#
_entry.id   AF-A0A3N6H8L4-F1
#
_cell.length_a   1.000
_cell.length_b   1.000
_cell.length_c   1.000
_cell.angle_alpha   90.00
_cell.angle_beta   90.00
_cell.angle_gamma   90.00
#
_symmetry.space_group_name_H-M   'P 1'
#
loop_
_entity.id
_entity.type
_entity.pdbx_description
1 polymer ?
#
loop_
_entity_poly.entity_id
_entity_poly.type
_entity_poly.pdbx_seq_one_letter_code
_entity_poly.pdbx_strand_id
1 'polypeptide(L)'
;MKSIAALQAVVTATPFDGEPSDAELDAIDREMPLILADVDLLDAQIMSINRTPTELDERRIRRARRRVLAARRALANTAAGEVA
;
A
#
# COMPACT_ATOMS: atom_id res chain seq x y z
N MET A 1 21.09 11.11 30.66
CA MET A 1 20.68 10.17 29.59
C MET A 1 21.81 10.03 28.60
N LYS A 2 22.16 8.82 28.16
CA LYS A 2 23.16 8.58 27.11
C LYS A 2 22.42 8.23 25.82
N SER A 3 22.49 9.11 24.81
CA SER A 3 21.93 8.87 23.49
C SER A 3 22.90 8.02 22.66
N ILE A 4 22.40 6.93 22.09
CA ILE A 4 23.12 6.16 21.07
C ILE A 4 22.87 6.88 19.74
N ALA A 5 23.86 7.63 19.27
CA ALA A 5 23.81 8.27 17.95
C ALA A 5 24.49 7.36 16.92
N ALA A 6 23.88 7.22 15.75
CA ALA A 6 24.56 6.61 14.61
C ALA A 6 25.71 7.53 14.17
N LEU A 7 26.94 7.01 14.08
CA LEU A 7 28.13 7.81 13.74
C LEU A 7 28.49 7.77 12.25
N GLN A 8 27.84 6.89 11.47
CA GLN A 8 28.13 6.72 10.05
C GLN A 8 27.36 7.72 9.20
N ALA A 9 28.12 8.56 8.49
CA ALA A 9 27.59 9.56 7.56
C ALA A 9 26.67 8.98 6.47
N VAL A 10 26.75 7.71 6.09
CA VAL A 10 25.80 7.13 5.12
C VAL A 10 24.39 6.97 5.68
N VAL A 11 24.26 6.87 7.01
CA VAL A 11 22.98 6.71 7.73
C VAL A 11 22.52 8.04 8.33
N THR A 12 23.44 8.98 8.59
CA THR A 12 23.17 10.30 9.18
C THR A 12 23.32 11.49 8.24
N ALA A 13 23.85 11.31 7.03
CA ALA A 13 23.68 12.32 6.00
C ALA A 13 22.18 12.49 5.85
N THR A 14 21.67 13.68 6.12
CA THR A 14 20.28 14.06 5.86
C THR A 14 20.11 14.05 4.35
N PRO A 15 19.53 13.01 3.73
CA PRO A 15 19.32 13.02 2.31
C PRO A 15 17.92 13.60 2.08
N PHE A 16 17.84 14.63 1.24
CA PHE A 16 16.61 15.29 0.80
C PHE A 16 16.00 16.28 1.81
N ASP A 17 16.08 17.56 1.45
CA ASP A 17 15.54 18.74 2.10
C ASP A 17 14.42 19.42 1.27
N GLY A 18 14.04 18.80 0.15
CA GLY A 18 12.86 19.18 -0.64
C GLY A 18 11.64 18.37 -0.18
N GLU A 19 10.45 18.98 -0.21
CA GLU A 19 9.21 18.21 -0.11
C GLU A 19 8.99 17.42 -1.42
N PRO A 20 8.21 16.34 -1.42
CA PRO A 20 7.79 15.69 -2.65
C PRO A 20 7.14 16.72 -3.58
N SER A 21 7.47 16.65 -4.88
CA SER A 21 6.81 17.45 -5.89
C SER A 21 5.33 17.07 -6.02
N ASP A 22 4.50 17.99 -6.53
CA ASP A 22 3.07 17.72 -6.77
C ASP A 22 2.86 16.45 -7.63
N ALA A 23 3.71 16.22 -8.62
CA ALA A 23 3.63 15.03 -9.47
C ALA A 23 3.93 13.72 -8.71
N GLU A 24 4.84 13.76 -7.73
CA GLU A 24 5.13 12.63 -6.84
C GLU A 24 3.98 12.38 -5.85
N LEU A 25 3.39 13.44 -5.31
CA LEU A 25 2.19 13.35 -4.46
C LEU A 25 1.00 12.78 -5.24
N ASP A 26 0.78 13.26 -6.46
CA ASP A 26 -0.25 12.74 -7.36
C ASP A 26 -0.01 11.26 -7.72
N ALA A 27 1.25 10.83 -7.84
CA ALA A 27 1.59 9.42 -8.04
C ALA A 27 1.19 8.56 -6.84
N ILE A 28 1.48 9.03 -5.63
CA ILE A 28 1.06 8.36 -4.39
C ILE A 28 -0.47 8.25 -4.35
N ASP A 29 -1.18 9.36 -4.57
CA ASP A 29 -2.64 9.39 -4.53
C ASP A 29 -3.29 8.46 -5.57
N ARG A 30 -2.67 8.30 -6.74
CA ARG A 30 -3.09 7.33 -7.76
C ARG A 30 -2.94 5.88 -7.29
N GLU A 31 -1.92 5.57 -6.50
CA GLU A 31 -1.66 4.23 -5.96
C GLU A 31 -2.50 3.91 -4.71
N MET A 32 -2.88 4.93 -3.92
CA MET A 32 -3.59 4.77 -2.65
C MET A 32 -4.82 3.85 -2.70
N PRO A 33 -5.71 3.92 -3.72
CA PRO A 33 -6.87 3.03 -3.80
C PRO A 33 -6.49 1.53 -3.87
N LEU A 34 -5.37 1.20 -4.53
CA LEU A 34 -4.89 -0.18 -4.59
C LEU A 34 -4.34 -0.62 -3.23
N ILE A 35 -3.53 0.22 -2.60
CA ILE A 35 -2.95 -0.05 -1.28
C ILE A 35 -4.06 -0.32 -0.26
N LEU A 36 -5.10 0.52 -0.23
CA LEU A 36 -6.25 0.32 0.66
C LEU A 36 -7.02 -0.97 0.36
N ALA A 37 -7.15 -1.36 -0.92
CA ALA A 37 -7.79 -2.62 -1.27
C ALA A 37 -6.95 -3.84 -0.81
N ASP A 38 -5.62 -3.75 -0.85
CA ASP A 38 -4.71 -4.79 -0.35
C ASP A 38 -4.77 -4.88 1.19
N VAL A 39 -4.88 -3.74 1.90
CA VAL A 39 -5.13 -3.70 3.35
C VAL A 39 -6.45 -4.36 3.72
N ASP A 40 -7.54 -4.02 3.02
CA ASP A 40 -8.87 -4.65 3.19
C ASP A 40 -8.81 -6.19 3.05
N LEU A 41 -8.00 -6.68 2.11
CA LEU A 41 -7.78 -8.12 1.91
C LEU A 41 -6.99 -8.72 3.07
N LEU A 42 -5.93 -8.05 3.51
CA LEU A 42 -5.12 -8.49 4.63
C LEU A 42 -5.97 -8.56 5.91
N ASP A 43 -6.80 -7.56 6.19
CA ASP A 43 -7.72 -7.55 7.32
C ASP A 43 -8.69 -8.74 7.26
N ALA A 44 -9.29 -9.00 6.09
CA ALA A 44 -10.17 -10.15 5.90
C ALA A 44 -9.46 -11.49 6.16
N GLN A 45 -8.17 -11.60 5.81
CA GLN A 45 -7.36 -12.78 6.09
C GLN A 45 -7.03 -12.89 7.58
N ILE A 46 -6.53 -11.81 8.19
CA ILE A 46 -6.17 -11.73 9.62
C ILE A 46 -7.34 -12.13 10.51
N MET A 47 -8.56 -11.68 10.16
CA MET A 47 -9.77 -12.05 10.89
C MET A 47 -9.98 -13.57 11.02
N SER A 48 -9.45 -14.37 10.11
CA SER A 48 -9.61 -15.84 10.07
C SER A 48 -8.40 -16.63 10.58
N ILE A 49 -7.23 -16.00 10.84
CA ILE A 49 -5.97 -16.72 11.12
C ILE A 49 -6.02 -17.65 12.34
N ASN A 50 -6.75 -17.27 13.39
CA ASN A 50 -6.77 -18.01 14.67
C ASN A 50 -7.94 -18.99 14.81
N ARG A 51 -8.67 -19.28 13.72
CA ARG A 51 -9.80 -20.22 13.72
C ARG A 51 -9.96 -20.93 12.38
N THR A 52 -10.75 -22.00 12.33
CA THR A 52 -11.21 -22.56 11.06
C THR A 52 -12.05 -21.51 10.33
N PRO A 53 -11.74 -21.15 9.07
CA PRO A 53 -12.51 -20.19 8.31
C PRO A 53 -13.98 -20.60 8.16
N THR A 54 -14.88 -19.65 8.37
CA THR A 54 -16.31 -19.85 8.12
C THR A 54 -16.65 -19.51 6.66
N GLU A 55 -17.82 -19.94 6.17
CA GLU A 55 -18.29 -19.53 4.83
C GLU A 55 -18.35 -18.00 4.66
N LEU A 56 -18.64 -17.27 5.74
CA LEU A 56 -18.65 -15.82 5.73
C LEU A 56 -17.24 -15.25 5.53
N ASP A 57 -16.24 -15.84 6.20
CA ASP A 57 -14.83 -15.45 6.04
C ASP A 57 -14.38 -15.67 4.59
N GLU A 58 -14.73 -16.83 4.00
CA GLU A 58 -14.43 -17.11 2.58
C GLU A 58 -15.10 -16.11 1.63
N ARG A 59 -16.36 -15.75 1.88
CA ARG A 59 -17.07 -14.73 1.09
C ARG A 59 -16.40 -13.36 1.20
N ARG A 60 -15.99 -12.96 2.42
CA ARG A 60 -15.27 -11.71 2.67
C ARG A 60 -13.95 -11.65 1.93
N ILE A 61 -13.12 -12.70 2.06
CA ILE A 61 -11.83 -12.81 1.35
C ILE A 61 -12.04 -12.76 -0.16
N ARG A 62 -13.03 -13.49 -0.71
CA ARG A 62 -13.34 -13.43 -2.15
C ARG A 62 -13.74 -12.04 -2.61
N ARG A 63 -14.56 -11.33 -1.83
CA ARG A 63 -14.98 -9.95 -2.14
C ARG A 63 -13.77 -9.00 -2.11
N ALA A 64 -12.93 -9.09 -1.09
CA ALA A 64 -11.73 -8.26 -0.98
C ALA A 64 -10.75 -8.51 -2.13
N ARG A 65 -10.48 -9.78 -2.47
CA ARG A 65 -9.67 -10.14 -3.66
C ARG A 65 -10.22 -9.53 -4.96
N ARG A 66 -11.54 -9.55 -5.16
CA ARG A 66 -12.16 -8.91 -6.35
C ARG A 66 -11.95 -7.40 -6.37
N ARG A 67 -11.96 -6.73 -5.22
CA ARG A 67 -11.66 -5.28 -5.14
C ARG A 67 -10.22 -4.99 -5.49
N VAL A 68 -9.26 -5.76 -4.95
CA VAL A 68 -7.84 -5.65 -5.31
C VAL A 68 -7.66 -5.74 -6.82
N LEU A 69 -8.24 -6.77 -7.45
CA LEU A 69 -8.12 -6.94 -8.91
C LEU A 69 -8.74 -5.77 -9.68
N ALA A 70 -9.87 -5.23 -9.22
CA ALA A 70 -10.48 -4.05 -9.84
C ALA A 70 -9.60 -2.80 -9.69
N ALA A 71 -9.00 -2.57 -8.53
CA ALA A 71 -8.10 -1.45 -8.27
C ALA A 71 -6.81 -1.57 -9.09
N ARG A 72 -6.20 -2.76 -9.17
CA ARG A 72 -5.03 -3.01 -10.03
C ARG A 72 -5.32 -2.71 -11.50
N ARG A 73 -6.47 -3.16 -11.99
CA ARG A 73 -6.91 -2.87 -13.37
C ARG A 73 -7.06 -1.36 -13.60
N ALA A 74 -7.66 -0.65 -12.64
CA ALA A 74 -7.84 0.79 -12.75
C ALA A 74 -6.48 1.52 -12.80
N LEU A 75 -5.57 1.21 -11.86
CA LEU A 75 -4.23 1.79 -11.82
C LEU A 75 -3.43 1.53 -13.11
N ALA A 76 -3.43 0.28 -13.59
CA ALA A 76 -2.74 -0.09 -14.83
C ALA A 76 -3.28 0.66 -16.05
N ASN A 77 -4.61 0.88 -16.12
CA ASN A 77 -5.22 1.63 -17.22
C ASN A 77 -4.90 3.14 -17.15
N THR A 78 -4.82 3.71 -15.95
CA THR A 78 -4.43 5.12 -15.77
C THR A 78 -2.97 5.33 -16.16
N ALA A 79 -2.05 4.45 -15.73
CA ALA A 79 -0.65 4.53 -16.10
C ALA A 79 -0.42 4.41 -17.61
N ALA A 80 -1.19 3.57 -18.31
CA ALA A 80 -1.10 3.45 -19.77
C ALA A 80 -1.59 4.70 -20.53
N GLY A 81 -2.49 5.49 -19.93
CA GLY A 81 -3.00 6.73 -20.52
C GLY A 81 -2.06 7.92 -20.36
N GLU A 82 -1.18 7.92 -19.38
CA GLU A 82 -0.16 8.97 -19.18
C GLU A 82 1.07 8.82 -20.10
N VAL A 83 1.29 7.62 -20.65
CA VAL A 83 2.45 7.28 -21.50
C VAL A 83 2.13 7.43 -23.02
N ALA A 84 0.90 7.82 -23.37
CA ALA A 84 0.41 7.98 -24.75
C ALA A 84 0.20 9.45 -25.12
#